data_AF-A0A920NJ51-F1
#
_entry.id   AF-A0A920NJ51-F1
#
_cell.length_a   1.000
_cell.length_b   1.000
_cell.length_c   1.000
_cell.angle_alpha   90.00
_cell.angle_beta   90.00
_cell.angle_gamma   90.00
#
_symmetry.space_group_name_H-M   'P 1'
#
loop_
_entity.id
_entity.type
_entity.pdbx_description
1 polymer ?
#
loop_
_entity_poly.entity_id
_entity_poly.type
_entity_poly.pdbx_seq_one_letter_code
_entity_poly.pdbx_strand_id
1 'polypeptide(L)' 'MEALTAVSIAALTIYDMCKGIDKTMCITDINLITKTGGKSVT' A
#
# COMPACT_ATOMS: atom_id res chain seq x y z
N MET A 1 -7.28 0.41 9.34
CA MET A 1 -6.48 1.37 8.54
C MET A 1 -5.01 0.97 8.50
N GLU A 2 -4.51 0.45 9.61
CA GLU A 2 -3.17 -0.11 9.85
C GLU A 2 -2.62 -0.92 8.68
N ALA A 3 -3.41 -1.86 8.12
CA ALA A 3 -2.98 -2.69 6.99
C ALA A 3 -2.68 -1.87 5.72
N LEU A 4 -3.57 -0.94 5.38
CA LEU A 4 -3.42 -0.08 4.20
C LEU A 4 -2.30 0.95 4.39
N THR A 5 -2.14 1.48 5.60
CA THR A 5 -1.03 2.37 5.94
C THR A 5 0.31 1.63 5.85
N ALA A 6 0.40 0.41 6.38
CA ALA A 6 1.63 -0.38 6.36
C ALA A 6 2.08 -0.70 4.93
N VAL A 7 1.18 -1.17 4.07
CA VAL A 7 1.52 -1.47 2.67
C VAL A 7 1.90 -0.21 1.89
N SER A 8 1.25 0.93 2.18
CA SER A 8 1.58 2.20 1.54
C SER A 8 2.98 2.66 1.90
N ILE A 9 3.36 2.57 3.18
CA ILE A 9 4.72 2.91 3.64
C ILE A 9 5.75 1.98 3.00
N ALA A 10 5.49 0.67 3.00
CA ALA A 10 6.40 -0.30 2.39
C ALA A 10 6.63 -0.03 0.89
N ALA A 11 5.55 0.27 0.15
CA ALA A 11 5.65 0.61 -1.27
C ALA A 11 6.42 1.92 -1.48
N LEU A 12 6.20 2.93 -0.64
CA LEU A 12 6.96 4.19 -0.68
C LEU A 12 8.44 3.99 -0.36
N THR A 13 8.79 3.07 0.55
CA THR A 13 10.18 2.71 0.83
C THR A 13 10.85 2.10 -0.40
N ILE A 14 10.17 1.20 -1.10
CA ILE A 14 10.70 0.61 -2.35
C ILE A 14 10.86 1.71 -3.41
N TYR A 15 9.89 2.61 -3.53
CA TYR A 15 9.99 3.75 -4.44
C TYR A 15 11.21 4.63 -4.09
N ASP A 16 11.46 4.89 -2.81
CA ASP A 16 12.62 5.68 -2.35
C ASP A 16 13.95 5.06 -2.78
N MET A 17 14.06 3.74 -2.72
CA MET A 17 15.26 2.99 -3.14
C MET A 17 15.44 2.98 -4.66
N CYS A 18 14.35 2.98 -5.43
CA CYS A 18 14.38 2.76 -6.88
C CYS A 18 14.18 4.03 -7.72
N LYS A 19 13.74 5.16 -7.14
CA LYS A 19 13.45 6.44 -7.84
C LYS A 19 14.65 7.03 -8.60
N GLY A 20 15.87 6.61 -8.27
CA GLY A 20 17.09 7.01 -8.98
C GLY A 20 17.28 6.26 -10.31
N ILE A 21 16.69 5.06 -10.43
CA ILE A 21 16.82 4.19 -11.60
C ILE A 21 15.71 4.51 -12.59
N ASP A 22 14.47 4.60 -12.11
CA ASP A 22 13.30 4.90 -12.92
C ASP A 22 12.38 5.87 -12.17
N LYS A 23 12.09 7.00 -12.83
CA LYS A 23 11.23 8.08 -12.30
C LYS A 23 9.77 7.93 -12.72
N THR A 24 9.46 6.95 -13.55
CA THR A 24 8.11 6.69 -14.07
C THR A 24 7.36 5.62 -13.28
N MET A 25 8.01 5.05 -12.25
CA MET A 25 7.38 4.09 -11.35
C MET A 25 6.09 4.67 -10.76
N CYS A 26 5.05 3.85 -10.72
CA CYS A 26 3.77 4.17 -10.12
C CYS A 26 3.39 3.07 -9.14
N ILE A 27 2.97 3.44 -7.93
CA ILE A 27 2.38 2.52 -6.96
C ILE A 27 0.88 2.46 -7.25
N THR A 28 0.36 1.28 -7.58
CA THR A 28 -1.06 1.06 -7.93
C THR A 28 -1.68 -0.05 -7.07
N ASP A 29 -2.99 -0.23 -7.18
CA ASP A 29 -3.73 -1.39 -6.66
C ASP A 29 -3.63 -1.63 -5.15
N ILE A 30 -3.39 -0.58 -4.35
CA ILE A 30 -3.49 -0.68 -2.88
C ILE A 30 -4.96 -0.82 -2.50
N ASN A 31 -5.35 -2.03 -2.10
CA ASN A 31 -6.70 -2.35 -1.67
C ASN A 31 -6.72 -3.37 -0.52
N LEU A 32 -7.83 -3.42 0.22
CA LEU A 32 -8.03 -4.36 1.30
C LEU A 32 -8.69 -5.64 0.76
N ILE A 33 -7.93 -6.74 0.73
CA ILE A 33 -8.40 -8.01 0.16
C ILE A 33 -9.40 -8.69 1.11
N THR A 34 -9.12 -8.69 2.41
CA THR A 34 -9.98 -9.30 3.43
C THR A 34 -9.88 -8.56 4.75
N LYS A 35 -11.00 -8.49 5.48
CA LYS A 35 -11.03 -8.07 6.88
C LYS A 35 -11.89 -9.05 7.66
N THR A 36 -11.35 -9.60 8.74
CA THR A 36 -12.09 -10.45 9.67
C THR A 36 -12.27 -9.72 10.99
N GLY A 37 -13.49 -9.77 11.56
CA GLY A 37 -13.80 -9.14 12.84
C GLY A 37 -14.32 -7.69 12.73
N GLY A 38 -15.09 -7.31 13.75
CA GLY A 38 -15.87 -6.06 13.79
C GLY A 38 -17.26 -6.20 13.16
N LYS A 39 -18.26 -5.47 13.67
CA LYS A 39 -19.54 -5.32 12.99
C LYS A 39 -19.29 -4.57 11.67
N SER A 40 -19.19 -5.31 10.58
CA SER A 40 -19.31 -4.74 9.23
C SER A 40 -20.80 -4.54 8.97
N VAL A 41 -21.30 -3.33 9.18
CA VAL A 41 -22.50 -2.91 8.46
C VAL A 41 -22.05 -2.73 7.01
N THR A 42 -22.54 -3.63 6.15
CA THR A 42 -22.50 -3.51 4.69
C THR A 42 -23.19 -2.23 4.24
#